data_AF-A0A9P6P2Z0-F1
#
_entry.id   AF-A0A9P6P2Z0-F1
#
_cell.length_a   1.000
_cell.length_b   1.000
_cell.length_c   1.000
_cell.angle_alpha   90.00
_cell.angle_beta   90.00
_cell.angle_gamma   90.00
#
_symmetry.space_group_name_H-M   'P 1'
#
loop_
_entity.id
_entity.type
_entity.pdbx_description
1 polymer ?
#
loop_
_entity_poly.entity_id
_entity_poly.type
_entity_poly.pdbx_seq_one_letter_code
_entity_poly.pdbx_strand_id
1 'polypeptide(L)'
;MSTFDDAFDKLIGNEGGYSNNRQDPGGETMWGVTKRVALAWGYTGEMRDLPRETAKQIAKALYWDPLHCDAYDARVAFQIFDANYNGGHVVTWIQQASGTLADGKLGPKTIAAVKAVDPELFMMRFIAARLSYLTALPSWSLTMLPIVLALAQFAPQIAHWIGGSQSEQVVQKVVDIAQTVTGASTPEQALAAIQANPELAYRFQESIVESQVELQRIAAELEEARITADVETAKTNAADRASARQMSLTAHDHTPRNLAYLYTTGLFCVIGAHFWLLFARVPVDPVTFGVLGNVEGVLIAMVLGAKEFFLGSSSTADKQAAVITSFATDPDTHVTTRMLNNMSKPAQTALSALVDERKP
;
A
#
# COMPACT_ATOMS: atom_id res chain seq x y z
N MET A 1 5.16 1.06 8.20
CA MET A 1 5.86 0.02 7.39
C MET A 1 4.79 -0.94 6.93
N SER A 2 4.67 -1.22 5.62
CA SER A 2 3.82 -2.35 5.22
C SER A 2 4.59 -3.64 5.44
N THR A 3 3.95 -4.60 6.08
CA THR A 3 4.51 -5.91 6.39
C THR A 3 4.36 -6.84 5.18
N PHE A 4 5.01 -8.02 5.21
CA PHE A 4 4.72 -9.09 4.25
C PHE A 4 3.22 -9.38 4.17
N ASP A 5 2.51 -9.33 5.30
CA ASP A 5 1.08 -9.57 5.37
C ASP A 5 0.29 -8.57 4.53
N ASP A 6 0.61 -7.28 4.65
CA ASP A 6 -0.02 -6.23 3.84
C ASP A 6 0.30 -6.41 2.34
N ALA A 7 1.50 -6.88 2.01
CA ALA A 7 1.92 -7.13 0.64
C ALA A 7 1.20 -8.35 0.05
N PHE A 8 1.06 -9.43 0.82
CA PHE A 8 0.32 -10.62 0.43
C PHE A 8 -1.16 -10.32 0.24
N ASP A 9 -1.77 -9.58 1.17
CA ASP A 9 -3.18 -9.19 1.09
C ASP A 9 -3.46 -8.34 -0.16
N LYS A 10 -2.56 -7.39 -0.47
CA LYS A 10 -2.63 -6.57 -1.70
C LYS A 10 -2.43 -7.38 -2.98
N LEU A 11 -1.49 -8.33 -2.98
CA LEU A 11 -1.19 -9.14 -4.16
C LEU A 11 -2.35 -10.07 -4.51
N ILE A 12 -2.95 -10.70 -3.50
CA ILE A 12 -4.02 -11.69 -3.69
C ILE A 12 -5.37 -11.03 -3.96
N GLY A 13 -5.62 -9.83 -3.42
CA GLY A 13 -6.88 -9.11 -3.60
C GLY A 13 -8.12 -9.90 -3.16
N ASN A 14 -9.29 -9.53 -3.69
CA ASN A 14 -10.55 -10.25 -3.46
C ASN A 14 -10.75 -11.45 -4.42
N GLU A 15 -9.81 -11.69 -5.35
CA GLU A 15 -9.97 -12.64 -6.47
C GLU A 15 -9.05 -13.86 -6.38
N GLY A 16 -8.36 -14.08 -5.26
CA GLY A 16 -7.45 -15.21 -5.00
C GLY A 16 -8.07 -16.62 -5.00
N GLY A 17 -9.20 -16.82 -5.67
CA GLY A 17 -9.94 -18.07 -5.74
C GLY A 17 -9.26 -19.15 -6.58
N TYR A 18 -9.94 -20.29 -6.65
CA TYR A 18 -9.46 -21.46 -7.36
C TYR A 18 -9.56 -21.26 -8.88
N SER A 19 -8.51 -21.65 -9.59
CA SER A 19 -8.51 -21.77 -11.04
C SER A 19 -7.93 -23.12 -11.48
N ASN A 20 -8.43 -23.66 -12.60
CA ASN A 20 -7.88 -24.87 -13.20
C ASN A 20 -8.10 -24.78 -14.71
N ASN A 21 -7.08 -24.29 -15.41
CA ASN A 21 -7.09 -24.21 -16.86
C ASN A 21 -6.35 -25.41 -17.46
N ARG A 22 -7.04 -26.19 -18.30
CA ARG A 22 -6.51 -27.41 -18.93
C ARG A 22 -5.37 -27.13 -19.93
N GLN A 23 -5.22 -25.89 -20.37
CA GLN A 23 -4.18 -25.45 -21.32
C GLN A 23 -3.00 -24.75 -20.63
N ASP A 24 -3.08 -24.50 -19.33
CA ASP A 24 -2.02 -23.84 -18.57
C ASP A 24 -1.02 -24.88 -18.02
N PRO A 25 0.30 -24.73 -18.28
CA PRO A 25 1.32 -25.60 -17.69
C PRO A 25 1.34 -25.58 -16.14
N GLY A 26 0.74 -24.58 -15.49
CA GLY A 26 0.62 -24.46 -14.03
C GLY A 26 -0.45 -25.35 -13.38
N GLY A 27 -1.49 -25.77 -14.13
CA GLY A 27 -2.58 -26.61 -13.64
C GLY A 27 -3.47 -25.96 -12.57
N GLU A 28 -3.99 -26.75 -11.63
CA GLU A 28 -4.81 -26.27 -10.51
C GLU A 28 -4.05 -25.25 -9.66
N THR A 29 -4.68 -24.11 -9.39
CA THR A 29 -4.11 -23.01 -8.61
C THR A 29 -5.13 -22.50 -7.60
N MET A 30 -4.68 -22.15 -6.39
CA MET A 30 -5.49 -21.51 -5.36
C MET A 30 -4.62 -20.48 -4.63
N TRP A 31 -5.12 -19.26 -4.40
CA TRP A 31 -4.32 -18.15 -3.86
C TRP A 31 -3.05 -17.85 -4.69
N GLY A 32 -3.06 -18.14 -5.99
CA GLY A 32 -1.89 -18.06 -6.87
C GLY A 32 -0.81 -19.13 -6.63
N VAL A 33 -1.03 -20.09 -5.71
CA VAL A 33 -0.14 -21.24 -5.51
C VAL A 33 -0.58 -22.38 -6.42
N THR A 34 0.31 -22.84 -7.30
CA THR A 34 0.05 -24.00 -8.18
C THR A 34 0.09 -25.31 -7.39
N LYS A 35 -0.65 -26.33 -7.84
CA LYS A 35 -0.68 -27.68 -7.25
C LYS A 35 0.71 -28.27 -7.08
N ARG A 36 1.59 -28.06 -8.05
CA ARG A 36 2.99 -28.52 -7.99
C ARG A 36 3.73 -27.91 -6.81
N VAL A 37 3.58 -26.61 -6.57
CA VAL A 37 4.20 -25.92 -5.43
C VAL A 37 3.59 -26.38 -4.12
N ALA A 38 2.26 -26.50 -4.05
CA ALA A 38 1.56 -26.98 -2.86
C ALA A 38 2.01 -28.41 -2.48
N LEU A 39 2.10 -29.33 -3.45
CA LEU A 39 2.60 -30.68 -3.24
C LEU A 39 4.06 -30.70 -2.78
N ALA A 40 4.93 -29.87 -3.37
CA ALA A 40 6.32 -29.76 -2.95
C ALA A 40 6.47 -29.21 -1.53
N TRP A 41 5.51 -28.38 -1.08
CA TRP A 41 5.40 -27.91 0.30
C TRP A 41 4.80 -28.95 1.25
N GLY A 42 4.28 -30.07 0.74
CA GLY A 42 3.68 -31.16 1.52
C GLY A 42 2.15 -31.09 1.67
N TYR A 43 1.47 -30.18 0.96
CA TYR A 43 0.02 -30.16 0.91
C TYR A 43 -0.50 -31.17 -0.12
N THR A 44 -1.22 -32.19 0.35
CA THR A 44 -1.76 -33.28 -0.49
C THR A 44 -3.28 -33.26 -0.63
N GLY A 45 -3.95 -32.21 -0.13
CA GLY A 45 -5.40 -32.04 -0.23
C GLY A 45 -5.85 -31.55 -1.62
N GLU A 46 -7.17 -31.39 -1.77
CA GLU A 46 -7.77 -30.76 -2.95
C GLU A 46 -7.38 -29.28 -3.02
N MET A 47 -6.93 -28.79 -4.18
CA MET A 47 -6.43 -27.41 -4.27
C MET A 47 -7.48 -26.36 -3.93
N ARG A 48 -8.77 -26.64 -4.14
CA ARG A 48 -9.89 -25.77 -3.74
C ARG A 48 -9.92 -25.50 -2.23
N ASP A 49 -9.41 -26.45 -1.45
CA ASP A 49 -9.41 -26.42 0.01
C ASP A 49 -8.04 -25.98 0.56
N LEU A 50 -7.13 -25.48 -0.29
CA LEU A 50 -5.83 -24.98 0.16
C LEU A 50 -6.06 -23.81 1.13
N PRO A 51 -5.65 -23.92 2.41
CA PRO A 51 -5.86 -22.86 3.37
C PRO A 51 -5.08 -21.61 2.98
N ARG A 52 -5.71 -20.44 3.10
CA ARG A 52 -5.07 -19.14 2.83
C ARG A 52 -3.78 -18.97 3.63
N GLU A 53 -3.76 -19.39 4.89
CA GLU A 53 -2.56 -19.34 5.74
C GLU A 53 -1.43 -20.24 5.23
N THR A 54 -1.75 -21.42 4.69
CA THR A 54 -0.75 -22.29 4.06
C THR A 54 -0.20 -21.63 2.80
N ALA A 55 -1.05 -21.05 1.96
CA ALA A 55 -0.60 -20.29 0.79
C ALA A 55 0.28 -19.09 1.16
N LYS A 56 -0.06 -18.37 2.24
CA LYS A 56 0.72 -17.26 2.77
C LYS A 56 2.10 -17.71 3.27
N GLN A 57 2.19 -18.84 3.95
CA GLN A 57 3.48 -19.43 4.36
C GLN A 57 4.35 -19.79 3.15
N ILE A 58 3.76 -20.43 2.13
CA ILE A 58 4.43 -20.74 0.86
C ILE A 58 4.93 -19.45 0.19
N ALA A 59 4.06 -18.44 0.11
CA ALA A 59 4.36 -17.15 -0.49
C ALA A 59 5.57 -16.48 0.17
N LYS A 60 5.59 -16.46 1.51
CA LYS A 60 6.70 -15.90 2.27
C LYS A 60 8.00 -16.65 2.02
N ALA A 61 7.97 -17.96 2.19
CA ALA A 61 9.17 -18.80 2.17
C ALA A 61 9.81 -18.90 0.78
N LEU A 62 9.00 -18.92 -0.29
CA LEU A 62 9.50 -19.12 -1.64
C LEU A 62 9.70 -17.83 -2.42
N TYR A 63 8.92 -16.79 -2.13
CA TYR A 63 8.88 -15.60 -2.98
C TYR A 63 9.28 -14.28 -2.31
N TRP A 64 9.26 -14.22 -0.97
CA TRP A 64 9.64 -13.01 -0.21
C TRP A 64 11.00 -13.15 0.46
N ASP A 65 11.16 -14.19 1.29
CA ASP A 65 12.35 -14.40 2.13
C ASP A 65 13.64 -14.57 1.31
N PRO A 66 13.67 -15.37 0.21
CA PRO A 66 14.89 -15.55 -0.59
C PRO A 66 15.40 -14.27 -1.25
N LEU A 67 14.55 -13.25 -1.37
CA LEU A 67 14.89 -11.96 -1.97
C LEU A 67 15.22 -10.88 -0.95
N HIS A 68 15.18 -11.21 0.35
CA HIS A 68 15.42 -10.28 1.45
C HIS A 68 14.49 -9.06 1.40
N CYS A 69 13.22 -9.25 1.02
CA CYS A 69 12.26 -8.15 0.84
C CYS A 69 12.08 -7.28 2.10
N ASP A 70 12.23 -7.84 3.30
CA ASP A 70 12.19 -7.09 4.57
C ASP A 70 13.34 -6.09 4.74
N ALA A 71 14.40 -6.17 3.93
CA ALA A 71 15.55 -5.29 3.99
C ALA A 71 15.40 -3.98 3.19
N TYR A 72 14.30 -3.82 2.43
CA TYR A 72 14.07 -2.72 1.50
C TYR A 72 12.92 -1.80 1.93
N ASP A 73 12.75 -0.68 1.20
CA ASP A 73 11.52 0.12 1.27
C ASP A 73 10.31 -0.76 0.91
N ALA A 74 9.20 -0.61 1.65
CA ALA A 74 8.02 -1.46 1.50
C ALA A 74 7.44 -1.44 0.07
N ARG A 75 7.53 -0.31 -0.64
CA ARG A 75 7.07 -0.18 -2.03
C ARG A 75 7.96 -0.98 -2.99
N VAL A 76 9.28 -0.94 -2.76
CA VAL A 76 10.27 -1.74 -3.50
C VAL A 76 10.05 -3.23 -3.23
N ALA A 77 9.90 -3.60 -1.96
CA ALA A 77 9.65 -4.98 -1.54
C ALA A 77 8.37 -5.56 -2.18
N PHE A 78 7.29 -4.77 -2.22
CA PHE A 78 6.04 -5.17 -2.88
C PHE A 78 6.24 -5.42 -4.39
N GLN A 79 6.91 -4.53 -5.11
CA GLN A 79 7.16 -4.70 -6.55
C GLN A 79 8.01 -5.94 -6.86
N ILE A 80 9.03 -6.20 -6.04
CA ILE A 80 9.87 -7.39 -6.16
C ILE A 80 9.04 -8.66 -5.90
N PHE A 81 8.24 -8.65 -4.83
CA PHE A 81 7.40 -9.77 -4.46
C PHE A 81 6.34 -10.10 -5.51
N ASP A 82 5.57 -9.10 -5.98
CA ASP A 82 4.58 -9.25 -7.04
C ASP A 82 5.19 -9.87 -8.30
N ALA A 83 6.33 -9.33 -8.75
CA ALA A 83 7.02 -9.83 -9.93
C ALA A 83 7.52 -11.27 -9.76
N ASN A 84 8.01 -11.63 -8.57
CA ASN A 84 8.53 -12.98 -8.32
C ASN A 84 7.40 -14.01 -8.20
N TYR A 85 6.31 -13.64 -7.54
CA TYR A 85 5.14 -14.50 -7.36
C TYR A 85 4.49 -14.85 -8.70
N ASN A 86 4.52 -13.91 -9.66
CA ASN A 86 4.06 -14.11 -11.03
C ASN A 86 5.12 -14.74 -11.97
N GLY A 87 6.24 -15.26 -11.43
CA GLY A 87 7.23 -16.01 -12.20
C GLY A 87 8.24 -15.18 -12.99
N GLY A 88 8.49 -13.93 -12.60
CA GLY A 88 9.44 -13.03 -13.26
C GLY A 88 10.92 -13.34 -12.99
N HIS A 89 11.81 -12.79 -13.84
CA HIS A 89 13.28 -12.90 -13.68
C HIS A 89 13.84 -11.85 -12.71
N VAL A 90 13.28 -11.83 -11.51
CA VAL A 90 13.41 -10.71 -10.57
C VAL A 90 14.83 -10.39 -10.15
N VAL A 91 15.71 -11.37 -9.98
CA VAL A 91 17.09 -11.11 -9.54
C VAL A 91 17.84 -10.29 -10.59
N THR A 92 17.68 -10.62 -11.87
CA THR A 92 18.29 -9.84 -12.96
C THR A 92 17.70 -8.44 -13.05
N TRP A 93 16.39 -8.27 -12.81
CA TRP A 93 15.75 -6.96 -12.81
C TRP A 93 16.16 -6.09 -11.61
N ILE A 94 16.31 -6.69 -10.42
CA ILE A 94 16.88 -6.03 -9.24
C ILE A 94 18.29 -5.51 -9.55
N GLN A 95 19.10 -6.33 -10.21
CA GLN A 95 20.48 -5.96 -10.55
C GLN A 95 20.53 -4.81 -11.57
N GLN A 96 19.71 -4.88 -12.63
CA GLN A 96 19.57 -3.79 -13.60
C GLN A 96 19.08 -2.49 -12.95
N ALA A 97 18.07 -2.57 -12.07
CA ALA A 97 17.48 -1.40 -11.41
C ALA A 97 18.44 -0.75 -10.41
N SER A 98 19.20 -1.56 -9.66
CA SER A 98 20.22 -1.10 -8.72
C SER A 98 21.53 -0.65 -9.39
N GLY A 99 21.70 -0.91 -10.69
CA GLY A 99 22.94 -0.61 -11.42
C GLY A 99 24.10 -1.57 -11.10
N THR A 100 23.79 -2.78 -10.60
CA THR A 100 24.78 -3.83 -10.36
C THR A 100 24.88 -4.77 -11.57
N LEU A 101 25.91 -5.62 -11.58
CA LEU A 101 26.08 -6.63 -12.63
C LEU A 101 24.89 -7.59 -12.64
N ALA A 102 24.21 -7.71 -13.78
CA ALA A 102 23.04 -8.58 -13.97
C ALA A 102 23.44 -10.06 -14.17
N ASP A 103 24.08 -10.67 -13.17
CA ASP A 103 24.55 -12.07 -13.21
C ASP A 103 23.53 -13.10 -12.70
N GLY A 104 22.34 -12.65 -12.28
CA GLY A 104 21.26 -13.50 -11.78
C GLY A 104 21.49 -14.04 -10.36
N LYS A 105 22.52 -13.59 -9.65
CA LYS A 105 22.85 -14.02 -8.29
C LYS A 105 22.61 -12.90 -7.29
N LEU A 106 21.59 -13.06 -6.44
CA LEU A 106 21.34 -12.12 -5.37
C LEU A 106 22.36 -12.34 -4.24
N GLY A 107 23.17 -11.32 -3.97
CA GLY A 107 24.16 -11.36 -2.89
C GLY A 107 24.26 -10.02 -2.15
N PRO A 108 25.11 -9.94 -1.10
CA PRO A 108 25.21 -8.77 -0.23
C PRO A 108 25.48 -7.45 -0.97
N LYS A 109 26.23 -7.51 -2.08
CA LYS A 109 26.52 -6.32 -2.92
C LYS A 109 25.26 -5.80 -3.61
N THR A 110 24.44 -6.68 -4.18
CA THR A 110 23.17 -6.31 -4.81
C THR A 110 22.20 -5.76 -3.77
N ILE A 111 22.08 -6.41 -2.61
CA ILE A 111 21.22 -5.95 -1.50
C ILE A 111 21.64 -4.54 -1.06
N ALA A 112 22.95 -4.30 -0.86
CA ALA A 112 23.46 -2.99 -0.50
C ALA A 112 23.18 -1.93 -1.58
N ALA A 113 23.32 -2.29 -2.86
CA ALA A 113 23.03 -1.38 -3.97
C ALA A 113 21.55 -1.01 -4.04
N VAL A 114 20.63 -1.96 -3.85
CA VAL A 114 19.19 -1.67 -3.78
C VAL A 114 18.91 -0.63 -2.69
N LYS A 115 19.49 -0.80 -1.50
CA LYS A 115 19.30 0.12 -0.36
C LYS A 115 19.93 1.50 -0.57
N ALA A 116 20.87 1.64 -1.51
CA ALA A 116 21.56 2.90 -1.79
C ALA A 116 20.87 3.72 -2.90
N VAL A 117 20.01 3.10 -3.71
CA VAL A 117 19.24 3.80 -4.75
C VAL A 117 17.97 4.38 -4.14
N ASP A 118 17.60 5.59 -4.59
CA ASP A 118 16.31 6.18 -4.24
C ASP A 118 15.16 5.19 -4.58
N PRO A 119 14.21 4.93 -3.65
CA PRO A 119 13.18 3.93 -3.86
C PRO A 119 12.33 4.16 -5.11
N GLU A 120 12.02 5.41 -5.45
CA GLU A 120 11.20 5.74 -6.61
C GLU A 120 11.97 5.50 -7.91
N LEU A 121 13.23 5.93 -7.97
CA LEU A 121 14.12 5.64 -9.10
C LEU A 121 14.34 4.14 -9.29
N PHE A 122 14.52 3.38 -8.20
CA PHE A 122 14.65 1.93 -8.27
C PHE A 122 13.40 1.30 -8.87
N MET A 123 12.21 1.66 -8.38
CA MET A 123 10.95 1.13 -8.89
C MET A 123 10.74 1.45 -10.37
N MET A 124 11.01 2.68 -10.81
CA MET A 124 10.90 3.05 -12.23
C MET A 124 11.79 2.17 -13.12
N ARG A 125 13.06 1.96 -12.71
CA ARG A 125 13.98 1.09 -13.47
C ARG A 125 13.58 -0.38 -13.43
N PHE A 126 13.10 -0.86 -12.28
CA PHE A 126 12.64 -2.23 -12.11
C PHE A 126 11.42 -2.53 -12.98
N ILE A 127 10.44 -1.62 -13.01
CA ILE A 127 9.26 -1.72 -13.86
C ILE A 127 9.65 -1.67 -15.35
N ALA A 128 10.58 -0.78 -15.73
CA ALA A 128 11.07 -0.73 -17.11
C ALA A 128 11.75 -2.03 -17.56
N ALA A 129 12.57 -2.65 -16.69
CA ALA A 129 13.19 -3.94 -16.95
C ALA A 129 12.15 -5.07 -17.12
N ARG A 130 11.15 -5.11 -16.23
CA ARG A 130 10.02 -6.05 -16.31
C ARG A 130 9.24 -5.89 -17.62
N LEU A 131 8.85 -4.66 -17.99
CA LEU A 131 8.12 -4.39 -19.23
C LEU A 131 8.92 -4.77 -20.48
N SER A 132 10.23 -4.53 -20.47
CA SER A 132 11.12 -4.91 -21.58
C SER A 132 11.16 -6.43 -21.77
N TYR A 133 11.10 -7.20 -20.67
CA TYR A 133 11.00 -8.66 -20.75
C TYR A 133 9.64 -9.14 -21.23
N LEU A 134 8.56 -8.61 -20.66
CA LEU A 134 7.20 -9.02 -21.02
C LEU A 134 6.90 -8.75 -22.50
N THR A 135 7.33 -7.60 -23.02
CA THR A 135 7.18 -7.26 -24.45
C THR A 135 8.03 -8.12 -25.39
N ALA A 136 8.97 -8.91 -24.86
CA ALA A 136 9.80 -9.84 -25.63
C ALA A 136 9.31 -11.31 -25.59
N LEU A 137 8.27 -11.63 -24.81
CA LEU A 137 7.77 -13.01 -24.68
C LEU A 137 6.93 -13.46 -25.89
N PRO A 138 7.12 -14.69 -26.41
CA PRO A 138 6.34 -15.21 -27.55
C PRO A 138 4.84 -15.41 -27.28
N SER A 139 4.43 -15.60 -26.02
CA SER A 139 3.03 -15.72 -25.60
C SER A 139 2.34 -14.37 -25.42
N TRP A 140 3.11 -13.29 -25.30
CA TRP A 140 2.65 -11.92 -25.47
C TRP A 140 2.57 -11.67 -26.97
N SER A 141 1.45 -12.04 -27.58
CA SER A 141 1.26 -11.79 -29.00
C SER A 141 1.40 -10.30 -29.28
N LEU A 142 2.41 -9.97 -30.09
CA LEU A 142 2.71 -8.70 -30.77
C LEU A 142 1.51 -8.00 -31.46
N THR A 143 0.28 -8.50 -31.30
CA THR A 143 -0.97 -7.97 -31.85
C THR A 143 -1.60 -6.91 -30.96
N MET A 144 -1.71 -7.10 -29.64
CA MET A 144 -2.57 -6.25 -28.80
C MET A 144 -1.98 -4.88 -28.48
N LEU A 145 -0.68 -4.80 -28.18
CA LEU A 145 -0.03 -3.54 -27.79
C LEU A 145 -0.07 -2.48 -28.92
N PRO A 146 0.28 -2.82 -30.18
CA PRO A 146 0.09 -1.88 -31.30
C PRO A 146 -1.38 -1.46 -31.49
N ILE A 147 -2.32 -2.37 -31.26
CA ILE A 147 -3.76 -2.09 -31.39
C ILE A 147 -4.22 -1.11 -30.31
N VAL A 148 -3.85 -1.31 -29.05
CA VAL A 148 -4.20 -0.37 -27.97
C VAL A 148 -3.52 0.98 -28.16
N LEU A 149 -2.26 1.01 -28.61
CA LEU A 149 -1.60 2.26 -28.99
C LEU A 149 -2.33 2.98 -30.13
N ALA A 150 -2.84 2.23 -31.11
CA ALA A 150 -3.63 2.78 -32.19
C ALA A 150 -5.03 3.24 -31.72
N LEU A 151 -5.65 2.54 -30.77
CA LEU A 151 -6.95 2.94 -30.17
C LEU A 151 -6.81 4.19 -29.28
N ALA A 152 -5.63 4.42 -28.70
CA ALA A 152 -5.37 5.59 -27.85
C ALA A 152 -5.58 6.94 -28.57
N GLN A 153 -5.53 6.96 -29.91
CA GLN A 153 -5.86 8.17 -30.68
C GLN A 153 -7.34 8.59 -30.54
N PHE A 154 -8.24 7.65 -30.25
CA PHE A 154 -9.67 7.88 -30.09
C PHE A 154 -10.08 8.06 -28.62
N ALA A 155 -9.25 7.60 -27.69
CA ALA A 155 -9.46 7.73 -26.25
C ALA A 155 -8.13 8.05 -25.55
N PRO A 156 -7.59 9.28 -25.66
CA PRO A 156 -6.26 9.64 -25.17
C PRO A 156 -6.07 9.38 -23.66
N GLN A 157 -7.16 9.34 -22.89
CA GLN A 157 -7.17 8.97 -21.48
C GLN A 157 -6.63 7.57 -21.19
N ILE A 158 -6.55 6.67 -22.19
CA ILE A 158 -5.96 5.34 -22.00
C ILE A 158 -4.45 5.32 -22.22
N ALA A 159 -3.87 6.37 -22.81
CA ALA A 159 -2.45 6.41 -23.18
C ALA A 159 -1.52 6.24 -21.97
N HIS A 160 -1.92 6.80 -20.82
CA HIS A 160 -1.14 6.71 -19.59
C HIS A 160 -1.18 5.32 -18.93
N TRP A 161 -2.07 4.43 -19.37
CA TRP A 161 -2.18 3.05 -18.85
C TRP A 161 -1.23 2.06 -19.52
N ILE A 162 -0.60 2.45 -20.63
CA ILE A 162 0.22 1.57 -21.48
C ILE A 162 1.60 1.25 -20.85
N GLY A 163 1.99 1.95 -19.78
CA GLY A 163 3.31 1.81 -19.13
C GLY A 163 3.32 1.34 -17.67
N GLY A 164 2.19 0.89 -17.10
CA GLY A 164 2.07 0.52 -15.69
C GLY A 164 2.22 -0.99 -15.38
N SER A 165 2.35 -1.38 -14.11
CA SER A 165 2.42 -2.79 -13.69
C SER A 165 1.11 -3.58 -13.90
N GLN A 166 -0.03 -2.90 -14.08
CA GLN A 166 -1.32 -3.51 -14.46
C GLN A 166 -1.67 -3.32 -15.94
N SER A 167 -0.69 -2.95 -16.78
CA SER A 167 -0.92 -2.63 -18.20
C SER A 167 -1.59 -3.77 -18.97
N GLU A 168 -1.37 -5.02 -18.58
CA GLU A 168 -1.91 -6.21 -19.26
C GLU A 168 -3.43 -6.34 -19.10
N GLN A 169 -3.95 -6.20 -17.88
CA GLN A 169 -5.40 -6.24 -17.63
C GLN A 169 -6.11 -5.06 -18.29
N VAL A 170 -5.47 -3.88 -18.25
CA VAL A 170 -6.01 -2.68 -18.88
C VAL A 170 -6.01 -2.80 -20.42
N VAL A 171 -4.94 -3.35 -21.01
CA VAL A 171 -4.85 -3.64 -22.45
C VAL A 171 -5.99 -4.58 -22.88
N GLN A 172 -6.21 -5.66 -22.14
CA GLN A 172 -7.29 -6.59 -22.45
C GLN A 172 -8.66 -5.92 -22.35
N LYS A 173 -8.92 -5.16 -21.27
CA LYS A 173 -10.18 -4.45 -21.08
C LYS A 173 -10.48 -3.46 -22.22
N VAL A 174 -9.46 -2.72 -22.67
CA VAL A 174 -9.59 -1.79 -23.81
C VAL A 174 -9.98 -2.53 -25.09
N VAL A 175 -9.35 -3.68 -25.34
CA VAL A 175 -9.66 -4.51 -26.51
C VAL A 175 -11.07 -5.09 -26.42
N ASP A 176 -11.48 -5.59 -25.26
CA ASP A 176 -12.83 -6.12 -25.03
C ASP A 176 -13.91 -5.07 -25.29
N ILE A 177 -13.67 -3.83 -24.84
CA ILE A 177 -14.55 -2.69 -25.12
C ILE A 177 -14.61 -2.42 -26.63
N ALA A 178 -13.47 -2.38 -27.31
CA ALA A 178 -13.43 -2.18 -28.76
C ALA A 178 -14.20 -3.28 -29.52
N GLN A 179 -14.05 -4.55 -29.13
CA GLN A 179 -14.77 -5.68 -29.73
C GLN A 179 -16.27 -5.63 -29.41
N THR A 180 -16.65 -5.21 -28.21
CA THR A 180 -18.06 -5.07 -27.80
C THR A 180 -18.76 -3.98 -28.58
N VAL A 181 -18.13 -2.81 -28.72
CA VAL A 181 -18.69 -1.66 -29.46
C VAL A 181 -18.82 -1.95 -30.95
N THR A 182 -17.87 -2.69 -31.51
CA THR A 182 -17.82 -2.99 -32.95
C THR A 182 -18.53 -4.29 -33.35
N GLY A 183 -18.77 -5.19 -32.40
CA GLY A 183 -19.21 -6.57 -32.66
C GLY A 183 -18.15 -7.46 -33.31
N ALA A 184 -16.90 -7.01 -33.40
CA ALA A 184 -15.85 -7.71 -34.11
C ALA A 184 -15.25 -8.88 -33.30
N SER A 185 -15.01 -10.00 -33.96
CA SER A 185 -14.47 -11.21 -33.31
C SER A 185 -12.96 -11.15 -33.04
N THR A 186 -12.26 -10.20 -33.66
CA THR A 186 -10.81 -10.02 -33.48
C THR A 186 -10.46 -8.56 -33.17
N PRO A 187 -9.41 -8.29 -32.38
CA PRO A 187 -8.94 -6.93 -32.04
C PRO A 187 -8.59 -6.08 -33.27
N GLU A 188 -8.00 -6.68 -34.30
CA GLU A 188 -7.60 -6.00 -35.54
C GLU A 188 -8.81 -5.50 -36.32
N GLN A 189 -9.84 -6.34 -36.43
CA GLN A 189 -11.11 -5.97 -37.05
C GLN A 189 -11.83 -4.87 -36.27
N ALA A 190 -11.80 -4.92 -34.94
CA ALA A 190 -12.37 -3.87 -34.10
C ALA A 190 -11.69 -2.52 -34.36
N LEU A 191 -10.35 -2.50 -34.37
CA LEU A 191 -9.58 -1.29 -34.68
C LEU A 191 -9.90 -0.76 -36.09
N ALA A 192 -9.91 -1.64 -37.10
CA ALA A 192 -10.21 -1.23 -38.47
C ALA A 192 -11.63 -0.66 -38.61
N ALA A 193 -12.61 -1.25 -37.92
CA ALA A 193 -14.00 -0.76 -37.90
C ALA A 193 -14.11 0.61 -37.23
N ILE A 194 -13.41 0.84 -36.12
CA ILE A 194 -13.35 2.13 -35.42
C ILE A 194 -12.68 3.19 -36.30
N GLN A 195 -11.57 2.86 -36.97
CA GLN A 195 -10.88 3.78 -37.87
C GLN A 195 -11.73 4.16 -39.09
N ALA A 196 -12.55 3.23 -39.60
CA ALA A 196 -13.39 3.47 -40.76
C ALA A 196 -14.70 4.21 -40.44
N ASN A 197 -15.12 4.27 -39.17
CA ASN A 197 -16.42 4.81 -38.77
C ASN A 197 -16.33 5.75 -37.55
N PRO A 198 -16.50 7.07 -37.75
CA PRO A 198 -16.47 8.06 -36.67
C PRO A 198 -17.48 7.83 -35.54
N GLU A 199 -18.65 7.25 -35.84
CA GLU A 199 -19.67 6.94 -34.83
C GLU A 199 -19.21 5.82 -33.89
N LEU A 200 -18.53 4.80 -34.42
CA LEU A 200 -17.95 3.73 -33.60
C LEU A 200 -16.79 4.24 -32.75
N ALA A 201 -16.01 5.19 -33.25
CA ALA A 201 -14.96 5.85 -32.48
C ALA A 201 -15.53 6.63 -31.28
N TYR A 202 -16.63 7.35 -31.48
CA TYR A 202 -17.30 8.07 -30.38
C TYR A 202 -17.85 7.11 -29.32
N ARG A 203 -18.55 6.05 -29.73
CA ARG A 203 -19.07 5.02 -28.80
C ARG A 203 -17.96 4.31 -28.04
N PHE A 204 -16.85 4.01 -28.71
CA PHE A 204 -15.68 3.46 -28.04
C PHE A 204 -15.15 4.42 -26.96
N GLN A 205 -15.01 5.71 -27.28
CA GLN A 205 -14.59 6.72 -26.32
C GLN A 205 -15.56 6.83 -25.14
N GLU A 206 -16.87 6.83 -25.40
CA GLU A 206 -17.93 6.84 -24.37
C GLU A 206 -17.81 5.63 -23.44
N SER A 207 -17.72 4.41 -23.98
CA SER A 207 -17.58 3.19 -23.17
C SER A 207 -16.29 3.16 -22.34
N ILE A 208 -15.19 3.75 -22.83
CA ILE A 208 -13.97 3.91 -22.04
C ILE A 208 -14.21 4.85 -20.84
N VAL A 209 -14.89 5.98 -21.05
CA VAL A 209 -15.21 6.93 -19.97
C VAL A 209 -16.16 6.30 -18.96
N GLU A 210 -17.20 5.61 -19.41
CA GLU A 210 -18.14 4.90 -18.54
C GLU A 210 -17.42 3.86 -17.66
N SER A 211 -16.52 3.07 -18.25
CA SER A 211 -15.74 2.08 -17.50
C SER A 211 -14.81 2.74 -16.46
N GLN A 212 -14.28 3.94 -16.73
CA GLN A 212 -13.49 4.70 -15.75
C GLN A 212 -14.35 5.16 -14.56
N VAL A 213 -15.54 5.70 -14.84
CA VAL A 213 -16.48 6.17 -13.82
C VAL A 213 -16.92 5.01 -12.93
N GLU A 214 -17.19 3.84 -13.53
CA GLU A 214 -17.53 2.63 -12.78
C GLU A 214 -16.40 2.21 -11.83
N LEU A 215 -15.14 2.17 -12.31
CA LEU A 215 -13.99 1.84 -11.46
C LEU A 215 -13.79 2.83 -10.32
N GLN A 216 -13.96 4.14 -10.58
CA GLN A 216 -13.89 5.17 -9.54
C GLN A 216 -15.00 5.01 -8.50
N ARG A 217 -16.21 4.68 -8.94
CA ARG A 217 -17.35 4.43 -8.05
C ARG A 217 -17.08 3.23 -7.14
N ILE A 218 -16.62 2.11 -7.69
CA ILE A 218 -16.26 0.93 -6.90
C ILE A 218 -15.18 1.27 -5.87
N ALA A 219 -14.16 2.03 -6.26
CA ALA A 219 -13.11 2.46 -5.34
C ALA A 219 -13.66 3.36 -4.21
N ALA A 220 -14.59 4.27 -4.52
CA ALA A 220 -15.23 5.12 -3.53
C ALA A 220 -16.11 4.31 -2.55
N GLU A 221 -16.90 3.36 -3.06
CA GLU A 221 -17.73 2.48 -2.24
C GLU A 221 -16.89 1.60 -1.29
N LEU A 222 -15.74 1.09 -1.77
CA LEU A 222 -14.81 0.34 -0.93
C LEU A 222 -14.21 1.20 0.19
N GLU A 223 -13.85 2.44 -0.11
CA GLU A 223 -13.29 3.36 0.88
C GLU A 223 -14.35 3.79 1.91
N GLU A 224 -15.59 4.03 1.48
CA GLU A 224 -16.72 4.29 2.39
C GLU A 224 -16.97 3.11 3.32
N ALA A 225 -16.96 1.88 2.79
CA ALA A 225 -17.11 0.67 3.59
C ALA A 225 -15.98 0.53 4.62
N ARG A 226 -14.74 0.83 4.23
CA ARG A 226 -13.57 0.82 5.13
C ARG A 226 -13.73 1.84 6.26
N ILE A 227 -14.07 3.09 5.93
CA ILE A 227 -14.29 4.15 6.92
C ILE A 227 -15.42 3.77 7.88
N THR A 228 -16.50 3.18 7.36
CA THR A 228 -17.64 2.74 8.17
C THR A 228 -17.22 1.66 9.16
N ALA A 229 -16.45 0.66 8.73
CA ALA A 229 -15.93 -0.40 9.59
C ALA A 229 -14.98 0.15 10.69
N ASP A 230 -14.12 1.10 10.35
CA ASP A 230 -13.22 1.76 11.31
C ASP A 230 -14.02 2.57 12.36
N VAL A 231 -15.05 3.29 11.92
CA VAL A 231 -15.95 4.05 12.80
C VAL A 231 -16.74 3.12 13.72
N GLU A 232 -17.25 2.00 13.22
CA GLU A 232 -17.97 1.01 14.02
C GLU A 232 -17.06 0.37 15.07
N THR A 233 -15.85 -0.03 14.67
CA THR A 233 -14.83 -0.56 15.59
C THR A 233 -14.47 0.47 16.67
N ALA A 234 -14.27 1.73 16.30
CA ALA A 234 -13.99 2.81 17.24
C ALA A 234 -15.15 3.05 18.22
N LYS A 235 -16.41 2.97 17.74
CA LYS A 235 -17.61 3.07 18.57
C LYS A 235 -17.70 1.93 19.58
N THR A 236 -17.49 0.68 19.15
CA THR A 236 -17.48 -0.49 20.05
C THR A 236 -16.40 -0.35 21.11
N ASN A 237 -15.17 -0.02 20.73
CA ASN A 237 -14.07 0.21 21.67
C ASN A 237 -14.35 1.37 22.65
N ALA A 238 -15.05 2.42 22.21
CA ALA A 238 -15.48 3.51 23.08
C ALA A 238 -16.58 3.06 24.07
N ALA A 239 -17.55 2.27 23.62
CA ALA A 239 -18.62 1.70 24.44
C ALA A 239 -18.05 0.74 25.50
N ASP A 240 -17.12 -0.14 25.13
CA ASP A 240 -16.45 -1.06 26.05
C ASP A 240 -15.70 -0.31 27.15
N ARG A 241 -14.96 0.75 26.79
CA ARG A 241 -14.29 1.62 27.78
C ARG A 241 -15.28 2.36 28.68
N ALA A 242 -16.43 2.80 28.16
CA ALA A 242 -17.47 3.40 28.97
C ALA A 242 -18.08 2.40 29.97
N SER A 243 -18.35 1.17 29.51
CA SER A 243 -18.82 0.06 30.34
C SER A 243 -17.82 -0.28 31.45
N ALA A 244 -16.54 -0.45 31.10
CA ALA A 244 -15.48 -0.74 32.07
C ALA A 244 -15.33 0.35 33.15
N ARG A 245 -15.46 1.63 32.78
CA ARG A 245 -15.51 2.74 33.75
C ARG A 245 -16.69 2.60 34.70
N GLN A 246 -17.89 2.38 34.14
CA GLN A 246 -19.12 2.23 34.93
C GLN A 246 -19.00 1.05 35.90
N MET A 247 -18.46 -0.08 35.46
CA MET A 247 -18.19 -1.23 36.32
C MET A 247 -17.24 -0.88 37.46
N SER A 248 -16.14 -0.15 37.21
CA SER A 248 -15.22 0.26 38.29
C SER A 248 -15.90 1.18 39.31
N LEU A 249 -16.81 2.06 38.87
CA LEU A 249 -17.57 2.96 39.75
C LEU A 249 -18.56 2.16 40.62
N THR A 250 -19.30 1.22 40.02
CA THR A 250 -20.25 0.38 40.76
C THR A 250 -19.53 -0.52 41.76
N ALA A 251 -18.42 -1.14 41.36
CA ALA A 251 -17.63 -2.02 42.21
C ALA A 251 -16.75 -1.28 43.23
N HIS A 252 -16.70 0.05 43.20
CA HIS A 252 -15.76 0.88 43.95
C HIS A 252 -14.30 0.42 43.77
N ASP A 253 -13.97 -0.06 42.57
CA ASP A 253 -12.66 -0.61 42.25
C ASP A 253 -11.63 0.53 42.08
N HIS A 254 -10.62 0.54 42.95
CA HIS A 254 -9.53 1.51 42.91
C HIS A 254 -8.35 1.06 42.04
N THR A 255 -8.38 -0.17 41.53
CA THR A 255 -7.30 -0.76 40.73
C THR A 255 -6.91 0.09 39.51
N PRO A 256 -7.86 0.56 38.67
CA PRO A 256 -7.49 1.35 37.49
C PRO A 256 -6.77 2.66 37.84
N ARG A 257 -7.18 3.30 38.94
CA ARG A 257 -6.56 4.54 39.42
C ARG A 257 -5.16 4.29 39.97
N ASN A 258 -4.98 3.23 40.76
CA ASN A 258 -3.69 2.86 41.33
C ASN A 258 -2.69 2.47 40.24
N LEU A 259 -3.13 1.72 39.23
CA LEU A 259 -2.32 1.37 38.06
C LEU A 259 -1.91 2.62 37.27
N ALA A 260 -2.83 3.58 37.06
CA ALA A 260 -2.49 4.83 36.38
C ALA A 260 -1.41 5.63 37.13
N TYR A 261 -1.48 5.72 38.46
CA TYR A 261 -0.43 6.34 39.25
C TYR A 261 0.89 5.57 39.14
N LEU A 262 0.85 4.24 39.28
CA LEU A 262 2.04 3.39 39.17
C LEU A 262 2.76 3.58 37.83
N TYR A 263 2.03 3.51 36.71
CA TYR A 263 2.60 3.65 35.37
C TYR A 263 3.15 5.06 35.13
N THR A 264 2.43 6.09 35.58
CA THR A 264 2.86 7.49 35.42
C THR A 264 4.13 7.74 36.23
N THR A 265 4.18 7.33 37.49
CA THR A 265 5.36 7.47 38.33
C THR A 265 6.54 6.68 37.76
N GLY A 266 6.30 5.43 37.32
CA GLY A 266 7.32 4.61 36.67
C GLY A 266 7.92 5.27 35.43
N LEU A 267 7.09 5.87 34.57
CA LEU A 267 7.55 6.59 33.37
C LEU A 267 8.48 7.75 33.74
N PHE A 268 8.08 8.61 34.69
CA PHE A 268 8.90 9.73 35.12
C PHE A 268 10.21 9.29 35.80
N CYS A 269 10.21 8.16 36.52
CA CYS A 269 11.44 7.58 37.06
C CYS A 269 12.40 7.14 35.96
N VAL A 270 11.91 6.46 34.91
CA VAL A 270 12.74 6.00 33.78
C VAL A 270 13.26 7.16 32.94
N ILE A 271 12.42 8.17 32.66
CA ILE A 271 12.85 9.42 32.01
C ILE A 271 13.92 10.12 32.87
N GLY A 272 13.70 10.22 34.18
CA GLY A 272 14.67 10.78 35.11
C GLY A 272 16.00 10.03 35.10
N ALA A 273 15.97 8.70 35.02
CA ALA A 273 17.17 7.87 34.89
C ALA A 273 17.92 8.15 33.58
N HIS A 274 17.22 8.30 32.44
CA HIS A 274 17.84 8.71 31.18
C HIS A 274 18.56 10.05 31.29
N PHE A 275 17.90 11.06 31.85
CA PHE A 275 18.51 12.37 32.06
C PHE A 275 19.70 12.30 33.01
N TRP A 276 19.59 11.53 34.10
CA TRP A 276 20.70 11.35 35.03
C TRP A 276 21.92 10.70 34.37
N LEU A 277 21.72 9.61 33.62
CA LEU A 277 22.80 8.94 32.88
C LEU A 277 23.48 9.88 31.87
N LEU A 278 22.68 10.69 31.17
CA LEU A 278 23.16 11.69 30.22
C LEU A 278 24.00 12.79 30.91
N PHE A 279 23.50 13.38 32.00
CA PHE A 279 24.18 14.47 32.71
C PHE A 279 25.38 14.01 33.53
N ALA A 280 25.32 12.81 34.12
CA ALA A 280 26.43 12.21 34.85
C ALA A 280 27.52 11.66 33.92
N ARG A 281 27.31 11.69 32.59
CA ARG A 281 28.23 11.17 31.56
C ARG A 281 28.66 9.72 31.82
N VAL A 282 27.73 8.91 32.30
CA VAL A 282 27.98 7.49 32.53
C VAL A 282 28.04 6.79 31.17
N PRO A 283 29.12 6.04 30.86
CA PRO A 283 29.16 5.25 29.62
C PRO A 283 28.15 4.11 29.74
N VAL A 284 27.18 4.08 28.84
CA VAL A 284 26.16 3.03 28.75
C VAL A 284 26.35 2.30 27.43
N ASP A 285 26.36 0.96 27.45
CA ASP A 285 26.45 0.18 26.23
C ASP A 285 25.13 0.26 25.42
N PRO A 286 25.18 0.05 24.09
CA PRO A 286 23.99 0.20 23.23
C PRO A 286 22.83 -0.75 23.59
N VAL A 287 23.11 -1.92 24.16
CA VAL A 287 22.07 -2.89 24.54
C VAL A 287 21.31 -2.37 25.77
N THR A 288 22.03 -1.93 26.80
CA THR A 288 21.43 -1.33 28.01
C THR A 288 20.61 -0.09 27.67
N PHE A 289 21.10 0.76 26.77
CA PHE A 289 20.34 1.92 26.29
C PHE A 289 19.06 1.50 25.54
N GLY A 290 19.14 0.48 24.69
CA GLY A 290 17.97 -0.07 23.99
C GLY A 290 16.93 -0.68 24.92
N VAL A 291 17.35 -1.38 25.98
CA VAL A 291 16.44 -1.93 27.01
C VAL A 291 15.72 -0.82 27.75
N LEU A 292 16.43 0.24 28.16
CA LEU A 292 15.82 1.41 28.81
C LEU A 292 14.79 2.09 27.90
N GLY A 293 15.10 2.27 26.62
CA GLY A 293 14.16 2.82 25.63
C GLY A 293 12.92 1.95 25.42
N ASN A 294 13.08 0.62 25.41
CA ASN A 294 11.94 -0.30 25.32
C ASN A 294 11.02 -0.19 26.56
N VAL A 295 11.61 -0.16 27.77
CA VAL A 295 10.85 0.01 29.02
C VAL A 295 10.10 1.34 29.02
N GLU A 296 10.76 2.42 28.58
CA GLU A 296 10.12 3.73 28.41
C GLU A 296 8.94 3.67 27.43
N GLY A 297 9.12 3.07 26.25
CA GLY A 297 8.05 2.91 25.26
C GLY A 297 6.84 2.13 25.79
N VAL A 298 7.07 1.05 26.54
CA VAL A 298 6.00 0.26 27.19
C VAL A 298 5.26 1.12 28.23
N LEU A 299 5.98 1.86 29.07
CA LEU A 299 5.36 2.74 30.07
C LEU A 299 4.57 3.88 29.43
N ILE A 300 5.05 4.46 28.33
CA ILE A 300 4.29 5.46 27.54
C ILE A 300 2.98 4.86 27.05
N ALA A 301 3.00 3.65 26.46
CA ALA A 301 1.80 2.98 25.99
C ALA A 301 0.79 2.72 27.14
N MET A 302 1.27 2.28 28.30
CA MET A 302 0.44 2.06 29.50
C MET A 302 -0.19 3.37 30.02
N VAL A 303 0.57 4.46 30.06
CA VAL A 303 0.06 5.80 30.47
C VAL A 303 -0.98 6.32 29.48
N LEU A 304 -0.76 6.13 28.17
CA LEU A 304 -1.74 6.49 27.15
C LEU A 304 -3.03 5.66 27.27
N GLY A 305 -2.93 4.36 27.54
CA GLY A 305 -4.09 3.50 27.82
C GLY A 305 -4.87 3.95 29.06
N ALA A 306 -4.18 4.31 30.14
CA ALA A 306 -4.81 4.88 31.34
C ALA A 306 -5.50 6.22 31.02
N LYS A 307 -4.85 7.10 30.25
CA LYS A 307 -5.44 8.38 29.79
C LYS A 307 -6.74 8.14 29.02
N GLU A 308 -6.72 7.21 28.06
CA GLU A 308 -7.90 6.85 27.26
C GLU A 308 -9.03 6.25 28.10
N PHE A 309 -8.69 5.41 29.08
CA PHE A 309 -9.67 4.85 30.01
C PHE A 309 -10.38 5.96 30.79
N PHE A 310 -9.66 6.91 31.39
CA PHE A 310 -10.26 7.95 32.23
C PHE A 310 -10.89 9.10 31.45
N LEU A 311 -10.22 9.62 30.42
CA LEU A 311 -10.63 10.82 29.70
C LEU A 311 -11.42 10.52 28.42
N GLY A 312 -11.43 9.26 27.96
CA GLY A 312 -11.95 8.89 26.64
C GLY A 312 -11.08 9.42 25.49
N SER A 313 -11.35 8.98 24.25
CA SER A 313 -10.76 9.60 23.06
C SER A 313 -11.52 10.86 22.58
N SER A 314 -12.62 11.21 23.27
CA SER A 314 -13.63 12.17 22.81
C SER A 314 -13.19 13.64 22.82
N SER A 315 -12.15 14.04 23.57
CA SER A 315 -11.64 15.42 23.46
C SER A 315 -11.08 15.75 22.07
N THR A 316 -10.78 14.73 21.27
CA THR A 316 -10.29 14.82 19.90
C THR A 316 -11.36 14.39 18.90
N ALA A 317 -12.14 13.34 19.22
CA ALA A 317 -13.21 12.84 18.36
C ALA A 317 -14.43 13.80 18.28
N ASP A 318 -14.82 14.48 19.35
CA ASP A 318 -15.92 15.47 19.30
C ASP A 318 -15.51 16.71 18.49
N LYS A 319 -14.22 17.09 18.56
CA LYS A 319 -13.66 18.19 17.75
C LYS A 319 -13.53 17.79 16.28
N GLN A 320 -13.10 16.57 15.98
CA GLN A 320 -13.04 16.06 14.60
C GLN A 320 -14.44 15.83 14.01
N ALA A 321 -15.37 15.26 14.77
CA ALA A 321 -16.75 15.09 14.35
C ALA A 321 -17.43 16.44 14.11
N ALA A 322 -17.19 17.45 14.95
CA ALA A 322 -17.68 18.81 14.71
C ALA A 322 -17.09 19.44 13.43
N VAL A 323 -15.81 19.22 13.15
CA VAL A 323 -15.14 19.70 11.92
C VAL A 323 -15.62 18.96 10.68
N ILE A 324 -15.81 17.65 10.75
CA ILE A 324 -16.33 16.82 9.64
C ILE A 324 -17.80 17.17 9.37
N THR A 325 -18.60 17.34 10.42
CA THR A 325 -20.01 17.74 10.30
C THR A 325 -20.12 19.16 9.74
N SER A 326 -19.26 20.10 10.14
CA SER A 326 -19.24 21.44 9.53
C SER A 326 -18.87 21.40 8.05
N PHE A 327 -17.91 20.56 7.64
CA PHE A 327 -17.58 20.34 6.22
C PHE A 327 -18.73 19.74 5.41
N ALA A 328 -19.52 18.84 6.02
CA ALA A 328 -20.64 18.18 5.37
C ALA A 328 -21.90 19.06 5.24
N THR A 329 -22.09 20.02 6.15
CA THR A 329 -23.28 20.90 6.13
C THR A 329 -23.08 22.24 5.44
N ASP A 330 -21.82 22.70 5.27
CA ASP A 330 -21.48 23.91 4.52
C ASP A 330 -19.99 23.85 4.09
N PRO A 331 -19.69 23.44 2.84
CA PRO A 331 -18.32 23.23 2.36
C PRO A 331 -17.43 24.49 2.37
N ASP A 332 -18.03 25.68 2.51
CA ASP A 332 -17.33 26.97 2.42
C ASP A 332 -17.12 27.66 3.78
N THR A 333 -17.63 27.14 4.90
CA THR A 333 -17.41 27.78 6.21
C THR A 333 -16.10 27.33 6.86
N HIS A 334 -15.14 28.28 6.82
CA HIS A 334 -13.97 28.40 7.69
C HIS A 334 -12.67 27.67 7.29
N VAL A 335 -12.10 28.12 6.17
CA VAL A 335 -10.72 28.63 6.25
C VAL A 335 -10.73 29.86 7.18
N THR A 336 -10.66 29.64 8.50
CA THR A 336 -10.41 30.78 9.39
C THR A 336 -9.02 31.30 9.10
N THR A 337 -8.97 32.55 8.63
CA THR A 337 -7.83 33.38 8.23
C THR A 337 -6.72 33.52 9.30
N ARG A 338 -6.80 32.78 10.42
CA ARG A 338 -5.81 32.74 11.49
C ARG A 338 -4.69 31.72 11.25
N MET A 339 -4.96 30.61 10.54
CA MET A 339 -3.91 29.63 10.19
C MET A 339 -3.07 30.06 8.99
N LEU A 340 -3.66 30.70 7.97
CA LEU A 340 -2.92 31.29 6.85
C LEU A 340 -2.05 32.48 7.27
N ASN A 341 -2.51 33.32 8.22
CA ASN A 341 -1.72 34.46 8.72
C ASN A 341 -0.52 34.07 9.59
N ASN A 342 -0.51 32.87 10.18
CA ASN A 342 0.65 32.37 10.92
C ASN A 342 1.65 31.61 10.04
N MET A 343 1.23 31.12 8.87
CA MET A 343 2.12 30.52 7.87
C MET A 343 2.69 31.54 6.85
N SER A 344 2.09 32.73 6.71
CA SER A 344 2.59 33.79 5.82
C SER A 344 3.70 34.66 6.44
N LYS A 345 3.85 34.68 7.77
CA LYS A 345 4.90 35.45 8.45
C LYS A 345 6.33 34.99 8.14
N PRO A 346 6.66 33.68 8.12
CA PRO A 346 8.01 33.24 7.73
C PRO A 346 8.32 33.49 6.24
N ALA A 347 7.30 33.40 5.37
CA ALA A 347 7.46 33.57 3.93
C ALA A 347 7.66 35.04 3.52
N GLN A 348 7.00 36.00 4.18
CA GLN A 348 7.23 37.43 3.92
C GLN A 348 8.58 37.93 4.44
N THR A 349 9.06 37.42 5.59
CA THR A 349 10.38 37.78 6.13
C THR A 349 11.53 37.20 5.30
N ALA A 350 11.36 36.00 4.74
CA ALA A 350 12.35 35.40 3.83
C ALA A 350 12.41 36.12 2.46
N LEU A 351 11.26 36.58 1.95
CA LEU A 351 11.20 37.30 0.67
C LEU A 351 11.76 38.73 0.76
N SER A 352 11.61 39.43 1.90
CA SER A 352 12.23 40.74 2.12
C SER A 352 13.76 40.66 2.27
N ALA A 353 14.28 39.58 2.87
CA ALA A 353 15.73 39.36 2.99
C ALA A 353 16.39 39.04 1.64
N LEU A 354 15.68 38.38 0.72
CA LEU A 354 16.18 38.04 -0.63
C LEU A 354 16.13 39.22 -1.63
N VAL A 355 15.37 40.28 -1.34
CA VAL A 355 15.27 41.48 -2.18
C VAL A 355 16.32 42.55 -1.81
N ASP A 356 16.82 42.55 -0.56
CA ASP A 356 17.87 43.49 -0.13
C ASP A 356 19.30 43.05 -0.54
N GLU A 357 19.55 41.77 -0.84
CA GLU A 357 20.85 41.29 -1.33
C GLU A 357 21.06 41.43 -2.86
N ARG A 358 20.11 42.04 -3.59
CA ARG A 358 20.24 42.31 -5.04
C ARG A 358 20.03 43.78 -5.42
N LYS A 359 20.70 44.69 -4.71
CA LYS A 359 21.06 45.99 -5.29
C LYS A 359 22.59 46.15 -5.24
N PRO A 360 23.19 46.69 -6.31
CA PRO A 360 24.65 46.70 -6.51
C PRO A 360 25.41 47.52 -5.46
#